data_AF-A0A840KH49-F1
#
_entry.id   AF-A0A840KH49-F1
#
_cell.length_a   1.000
_cell.length_b   1.000
_cell.length_c   1.000
_cell.angle_alpha   90.00
_cell.angle_beta   90.00
_cell.angle_gamma   90.00
#
_symmetry.space_group_name_H-M   'P 1'
#
loop_
_entity.id
_entity.type
_entity.pdbx_description
1 polymer ?
#
loop_
_entity_poly.entity_id
_entity_poly.type
_entity_poly.pdbx_seq_one_letter_code
_entity_poly.pdbx_strand_id
1 'polypeptide(L)'
;MNISAYILEYLKQFGSVTVPGFGVFYLENSKAIINSDNGSILPPSSQIAFTPDYGVKSDELAAFISSQKQSSIESSKNELLIQTDFWKKKLQADQMLEIQNLGSIFIEDGKTHFKGNRLESDHPDFYGLEEIRISDMNVDHSHTDNMANEYQFNTSLLWIFLFIVPVLGILYLTYTQPELLFGKKSFDEASAQVRTQEKVKEVVRVKYDSLQQKRSDSLKKDSLADPAAKNAGIQTNKNNIKATWQK
;
A
#
# COMPACT_ATOMS: atom_id res chain seq x y z
N MET A 1 -4.94 20.05 -41.35
CA MET A 1 -6.32 20.20 -40.85
C MET A 1 -6.44 19.41 -39.56
N ASN A 2 -6.99 19.98 -38.49
CA ASN A 2 -6.96 19.38 -37.15
C ASN A 2 -8.22 18.53 -36.87
N ILE A 3 -8.30 17.36 -37.51
CA ILE A 3 -9.37 16.36 -37.23
C ILE A 3 -9.38 15.95 -35.76
N SER A 4 -8.20 15.95 -35.11
CA SER A 4 -8.09 15.68 -33.67
C SER A 4 -8.83 16.69 -32.80
N ALA A 5 -8.94 17.96 -33.22
CA ALA A 5 -9.71 18.97 -32.49
C ALA A 5 -11.22 18.68 -32.53
N TYR A 6 -11.75 18.30 -33.71
CA TYR A 6 -13.16 17.91 -33.82
C TYR A 6 -13.48 16.63 -33.07
N ILE A 7 -12.55 15.67 -33.02
CA ILE A 7 -12.69 14.46 -32.18
C ILE A 7 -12.78 14.87 -30.72
N LEU A 8 -11.93 15.78 -30.25
CA LEU A 8 -11.98 16.28 -28.88
C LEU A 8 -13.32 16.98 -28.57
N GLU A 9 -13.80 17.85 -29.47
CA GLU A 9 -15.09 18.54 -29.30
C GLU A 9 -16.25 17.55 -29.19
N TYR A 10 -16.30 16.57 -30.10
CA TYR A 10 -17.31 15.51 -30.05
C TYR A 10 -17.21 14.72 -28.74
N LEU A 11 -15.99 14.37 -28.33
CA LEU A 11 -15.74 13.64 -27.10
C LEU A 11 -16.19 14.41 -25.86
N LYS A 12 -15.99 15.73 -25.81
CA LYS A 12 -16.47 16.60 -24.72
C LYS A 12 -18.00 16.65 -24.65
N GLN A 13 -18.69 16.57 -25.79
CA GLN A 13 -20.14 16.66 -25.86
C GLN A 13 -20.85 15.32 -25.60
N PHE A 14 -20.31 14.22 -26.11
CA PHE A 14 -20.98 12.91 -26.12
C PHE A 14 -20.28 11.86 -25.25
N GLY A 15 -19.07 12.12 -24.76
CA GLY A 15 -18.29 11.24 -23.90
C GLY A 15 -17.59 10.07 -24.62
N SER A 16 -18.03 9.69 -25.81
CA SER A 16 -17.42 8.65 -26.64
C SER A 16 -17.54 8.99 -28.11
N VAL A 17 -16.54 8.61 -28.92
CA VAL A 17 -16.49 8.86 -30.35
C VAL A 17 -15.85 7.69 -31.08
N THR A 18 -16.58 7.21 -32.09
CA THR A 18 -16.09 6.17 -32.99
C THR A 18 -15.38 6.83 -34.17
N VAL A 19 -14.11 6.49 -34.37
CA VAL A 19 -13.28 6.98 -35.47
C VAL A 19 -13.10 5.85 -36.50
N PRO A 20 -13.79 5.94 -37.66
CA PRO A 20 -13.76 4.90 -38.69
C PRO A 20 -12.34 4.51 -39.13
N GLY A 21 -12.08 3.22 -39.17
CA GLY A 21 -10.78 2.68 -39.60
C GLY A 21 -9.62 2.90 -38.61
N PHE A 22 -9.91 3.35 -37.38
CA PHE A 22 -8.90 3.56 -36.34
C PHE A 22 -9.30 2.95 -34.98
N GLY A 23 -10.48 3.30 -34.47
CA GLY A 23 -10.97 2.76 -33.20
C GLY A 23 -11.95 3.69 -32.50
N VAL A 24 -12.09 3.51 -31.19
CA VAL A 24 -13.04 4.26 -30.35
C VAL A 24 -12.27 5.02 -29.28
N PHE A 25 -12.51 6.34 -29.19
CA PHE A 25 -12.06 7.16 -28.08
C PHE A 25 -13.22 7.38 -27.11
N TYR A 26 -12.95 7.35 -25.81
CA TYR A 26 -13.96 7.58 -24.79
C TYR A 26 -13.34 8.30 -23.58
N LEU A 27 -14.19 8.93 -22.77
CA LEU A 27 -13.79 9.54 -21.52
C LEU A 27 -13.90 8.53 -20.39
N GLU A 28 -12.81 8.41 -19.63
CA GLU A 28 -12.74 7.63 -18.41
C GLU A 28 -12.55 8.57 -17.21
N ASN A 29 -13.18 8.24 -16.09
CA ASN A 29 -12.96 8.98 -14.85
C ASN A 29 -11.58 8.61 -14.29
N SER A 30 -10.72 9.61 -14.15
CA SER A 30 -9.41 9.45 -13.57
C SER A 30 -9.38 10.02 -12.15
N LYS A 31 -8.71 9.29 -11.25
CA LYS A 31 -8.54 9.70 -9.86
C LYS A 31 -7.60 10.90 -9.75
N ALA A 32 -7.48 11.45 -8.54
CA ALA A 32 -6.44 12.41 -8.23
C ALA A 32 -5.05 11.77 -8.43
N ILE A 33 -4.12 12.51 -9.01
CA ILE A 33 -2.76 12.04 -9.32
C ILE A 33 -1.76 12.99 -8.70
N ILE A 34 -0.72 12.44 -8.07
CA ILE A 34 0.41 13.23 -7.58
C ILE A 34 1.36 13.43 -8.76
N ASN A 35 1.54 14.68 -9.16
CA ASN A 35 2.57 15.07 -10.09
C ASN A 35 3.90 15.21 -9.33
N SER A 36 4.81 14.27 -9.58
CA SER A 36 6.12 14.23 -8.91
C SER A 36 7.07 15.30 -9.42
N ASP A 37 6.85 15.84 -10.64
CA ASP A 37 7.76 16.79 -11.27
C ASP A 37 7.67 18.18 -10.62
N ASN A 38 6.46 18.61 -10.27
CA ASN A 38 6.19 19.91 -9.66
C ASN A 38 5.71 19.81 -8.20
N GLY A 39 5.59 18.60 -7.65
CA GLY A 39 5.07 18.36 -6.31
C GLY A 39 3.62 18.81 -6.13
N SER A 40 2.78 18.68 -7.15
CA SER A 40 1.37 19.03 -7.09
C SER A 40 0.46 17.81 -7.03
N ILE A 41 -0.76 18.03 -6.54
CA ILE A 41 -1.83 17.04 -6.54
C ILE A 41 -2.86 17.53 -7.56
N LEU A 42 -2.96 16.81 -8.67
CA LEU A 42 -3.96 17.04 -9.69
C LEU A 42 -5.30 16.48 -9.21
N PRO A 43 -6.41 17.23 -9.34
CA PRO A 43 -7.72 16.77 -8.94
C PRO A 43 -8.19 15.60 -9.82
N PRO A 44 -9.20 14.83 -9.38
CA PRO A 44 -9.90 13.90 -10.26
C PRO A 44 -10.41 14.62 -11.51
N SER A 45 -10.26 14.01 -12.68
CA SER A 45 -10.70 14.60 -13.94
C SER A 45 -11.07 13.54 -14.98
N SER A 46 -11.65 13.95 -16.10
CA SER A 46 -11.88 13.05 -17.23
C SER A 46 -10.58 12.88 -18.01
N GLN A 47 -10.18 11.63 -18.25
CA GLN A 47 -9.03 11.28 -19.07
C GLN A 47 -9.50 10.59 -20.34
N ILE A 48 -8.87 10.92 -21.46
CA ILE A 48 -9.17 10.27 -22.74
C ILE A 48 -8.58 8.85 -22.72
N ALA A 49 -9.38 7.87 -23.12
CA ALA A 49 -8.98 6.50 -23.33
C ALA A 49 -9.27 6.08 -24.78
N PHE A 50 -8.60 5.02 -25.24
CA PHE A 50 -8.67 4.57 -26.62
C PHE A 50 -8.66 3.06 -26.72
N THR A 51 -9.59 2.53 -27.51
CA THR A 51 -9.64 1.11 -27.89
C THR A 51 -9.40 0.99 -29.39
N PRO A 52 -8.33 0.29 -29.84
CA PRO A 52 -8.08 0.12 -31.27
C PRO A 52 -9.11 -0.82 -31.90
N ASP A 53 -9.75 -0.34 -32.96
CA ASP A 53 -10.64 -1.14 -33.81
C ASP A 53 -10.60 -0.60 -35.25
N TYR A 54 -9.81 -1.27 -36.09
CA TYR A 54 -9.64 -0.87 -37.49
C TYR A 54 -10.83 -1.30 -38.39
N GLY A 55 -11.76 -2.12 -37.88
CA GLY A 55 -12.93 -2.58 -38.62
C GLY A 55 -14.16 -1.70 -38.41
N VAL A 56 -14.13 -0.82 -37.41
CA VAL A 56 -15.27 0.02 -37.05
C VAL A 56 -15.60 1.04 -38.15
N LYS A 57 -16.91 1.21 -38.39
CA LYS A 57 -17.46 2.18 -39.33
C LYS A 57 -18.54 2.98 -38.62
N SER A 58 -18.51 4.29 -38.78
CA SER A 58 -19.52 5.22 -38.25
C SER A 58 -19.57 6.46 -39.15
N ASP A 59 -20.76 7.00 -39.35
CA ASP A 59 -20.96 8.25 -40.08
C ASP A 59 -21.22 9.44 -39.13
N GLU A 60 -21.30 9.22 -37.81
CA GLU A 60 -21.66 10.24 -36.82
C GLU A 60 -20.60 11.35 -36.72
N LEU A 61 -19.33 10.97 -36.60
CA LEU A 61 -18.23 11.92 -36.54
C LEU A 61 -18.08 12.69 -37.85
N ALA A 62 -18.29 12.03 -39.00
CA ALA A 62 -18.25 12.68 -40.30
C ALA A 62 -19.40 13.69 -40.45
N ALA A 63 -20.60 13.36 -39.98
CA ALA A 63 -21.74 14.26 -39.95
C ALA A 63 -21.46 15.48 -39.05
N PHE A 64 -20.89 15.27 -37.86
CA PHE A 64 -20.51 16.36 -36.95
C PHE A 64 -19.45 17.29 -37.54
N ILE A 65 -18.40 16.75 -38.16
CA ILE A 65 -17.38 17.56 -38.83
C ILE A 65 -18.01 18.35 -39.98
N SER A 66 -18.91 17.72 -40.74
CA SER A 66 -19.58 18.36 -41.88
C SER A 66 -20.47 19.54 -41.45
N SER A 67 -21.15 19.43 -40.30
CA SER A 67 -21.98 20.51 -39.77
C SER A 67 -21.15 21.67 -39.23
N GLN A 68 -20.04 21.39 -38.52
CA GLN A 68 -19.10 22.41 -38.05
C GLN A 68 -18.40 23.14 -39.22
N LYS A 69 -17.98 22.40 -40.25
CA LYS A 69 -17.22 22.94 -41.39
C LYS A 69 -18.10 23.48 -42.52
N GLN A 70 -19.42 23.24 -42.48
CA GLN A 70 -20.35 23.56 -43.57
C GLN A 70 -19.92 22.91 -44.91
N SER A 71 -19.40 21.69 -44.84
CA SER A 71 -18.97 20.89 -45.99
C SER A 71 -19.89 19.69 -46.20
N SER A 72 -19.73 18.96 -47.31
CA SER A 72 -20.47 17.71 -47.49
C SER A 72 -19.99 16.63 -46.52
N ILE A 73 -20.90 15.73 -46.16
CA ILE A 73 -20.60 14.56 -45.31
C ILE A 73 -19.52 13.69 -45.97
N GLU A 74 -19.65 13.45 -47.28
CA GLU A 74 -18.68 12.65 -48.06
C GLU A 74 -17.27 13.26 -48.05
N SER A 75 -17.15 14.58 -48.17
CA SER A 75 -15.86 15.26 -48.08
C SER A 75 -15.23 15.05 -46.69
N SER A 76 -16.03 15.19 -45.64
CA SER A 76 -15.58 15.04 -44.25
C SER A 76 -15.16 13.60 -43.95
N LYS A 77 -15.88 12.63 -44.51
CA LYS A 77 -15.56 11.20 -44.42
C LYS A 77 -14.23 10.87 -45.11
N ASN A 78 -14.01 11.42 -46.31
CA ASN A 78 -12.75 11.22 -47.03
C ASN A 78 -11.57 11.83 -46.28
N GLU A 79 -11.72 13.04 -45.74
CA GLU A 79 -10.68 13.69 -44.92
C GLU A 79 -10.35 12.88 -43.66
N LEU A 80 -11.37 12.33 -42.99
CA LEU A 80 -11.18 11.46 -41.84
C LEU A 80 -10.39 10.20 -42.21
N LEU A 81 -10.74 9.54 -43.32
CA LEU A 81 -10.04 8.34 -43.80
C LEU A 81 -8.57 8.62 -44.13
N ILE A 82 -8.28 9.75 -44.79
CA ILE A 82 -6.89 10.15 -45.11
C ILE A 82 -6.09 10.31 -43.82
N GLN A 83 -6.68 10.91 -42.79
CA GLN A 83 -6.02 11.15 -41.51
C GLN A 83 -5.80 9.85 -40.72
N THR A 84 -6.79 8.96 -40.67
CA THR A 84 -6.66 7.68 -39.97
C THR A 84 -5.66 6.75 -40.67
N ASP A 85 -5.62 6.76 -42.00
CA ASP A 85 -4.58 6.06 -42.78
C ASP A 85 -3.19 6.62 -42.50
N PHE A 86 -3.05 7.94 -42.39
CA PHE A 86 -1.80 8.58 -42.00
C PHE A 86 -1.36 8.14 -40.60
N TRP A 87 -2.27 8.18 -39.62
CA TRP A 87 -2.00 7.71 -38.26
C TRP A 87 -1.59 6.25 -38.21
N LYS A 88 -2.29 5.38 -38.95
CA LYS A 88 -1.98 3.96 -39.02
C LYS A 88 -0.59 3.72 -39.60
N LYS A 89 -0.24 4.38 -40.70
CA LYS A 89 1.09 4.28 -41.33
C LYS A 89 2.18 4.79 -40.39
N LYS A 90 1.95 5.92 -39.72
CA LYS A 90 2.91 6.49 -38.77
C LYS A 90 3.12 5.58 -37.56
N LEU A 91 2.05 5.04 -36.98
CA LEU A 91 2.13 4.09 -35.87
C LEU A 91 2.84 2.79 -36.28
N GLN A 92 2.67 2.32 -37.52
CA GLN A 92 3.38 1.15 -38.04
C GLN A 92 4.88 1.40 -38.28
N ALA A 93 5.25 2.62 -38.71
CA ALA A 93 6.63 2.98 -39.01
C ALA A 93 7.44 3.31 -37.74
N ASP A 94 6.89 4.19 -36.90
CA ASP A 94 7.61 4.77 -35.76
C ASP A 94 7.32 4.05 -34.44
N GLN A 95 6.35 3.11 -34.42
CA GLN A 95 5.80 2.46 -33.22
C GLN A 95 5.21 3.41 -32.17
N MET A 96 5.27 4.72 -32.41
CA MET A 96 4.74 5.79 -31.56
C MET A 96 4.04 6.83 -32.43
N LEU A 97 2.89 7.29 -31.97
CA LEU A 97 2.07 8.31 -32.62
C LEU A 97 1.54 9.28 -31.56
N GLU A 98 1.95 10.54 -31.66
CA GLU A 98 1.34 11.63 -30.90
C GLU A 98 0.20 12.26 -31.71
N ILE A 99 -0.99 12.31 -31.09
CA ILE A 99 -2.17 12.97 -31.64
C ILE A 99 -2.49 14.17 -30.75
N GLN A 100 -2.30 15.36 -31.32
CA GLN A 100 -2.56 16.63 -30.63
C GLN A 100 -3.94 16.64 -30.00
N ASN A 101 -4.01 17.13 -28.76
CA ASN A 101 -5.20 17.22 -27.90
C ASN A 101 -5.81 15.90 -27.41
N LEU A 102 -5.46 14.76 -28.01
CA LEU A 102 -6.00 13.46 -27.60
C LEU A 102 -5.02 12.67 -26.73
N GLY A 103 -3.75 12.59 -27.14
CA GLY A 103 -2.71 11.87 -26.41
C GLY A 103 -1.71 11.16 -27.31
N SER A 104 -1.01 10.18 -26.77
CA SER A 104 0.03 9.41 -27.45
C SER A 104 -0.29 7.92 -27.46
N ILE A 105 -0.15 7.29 -28.62
CA ILE A 105 -0.28 5.85 -28.82
C ILE A 105 1.11 5.28 -29.05
N PHE A 106 1.44 4.17 -28.41
CA PHE A 106 2.71 3.49 -28.62
C PHE A 106 2.51 1.97 -28.61
N ILE A 107 3.39 1.25 -29.30
CA ILE A 107 3.38 -0.21 -29.35
C ILE A 107 4.53 -0.72 -28.50
N GLU A 108 4.22 -1.48 -27.46
CA GLU A 108 5.18 -2.12 -26.57
C GLU A 108 4.86 -3.61 -26.49
N ASP A 109 5.86 -4.48 -26.68
CA ASP A 109 5.69 -5.95 -26.71
C ASP A 109 4.58 -6.46 -27.66
N GLY A 110 4.36 -5.75 -28.78
CA GLY A 110 3.32 -6.06 -29.75
C GLY A 110 1.90 -5.72 -29.29
N LYS A 111 1.74 -5.06 -28.13
CA LYS A 111 0.47 -4.52 -27.64
C LYS A 111 0.41 -3.01 -27.85
N THR A 112 -0.76 -2.52 -28.22
CA THR A 112 -1.01 -1.08 -28.36
C THR A 112 -1.38 -0.50 -27.01
N HIS A 113 -0.63 0.50 -26.57
CA HIS A 113 -0.87 1.27 -25.37
C HIS A 113 -1.25 2.71 -25.74
N PHE A 114 -2.09 3.31 -24.93
CA PHE A 114 -2.54 4.69 -25.11
C PHE A 114 -2.37 5.47 -23.82
N LYS A 115 -1.68 6.62 -23.93
CA LYS A 115 -1.59 7.63 -22.88
C LYS A 115 -2.37 8.85 -23.35
N GLY A 116 -3.64 8.91 -22.95
CA GLY A 116 -4.52 10.03 -23.27
C GLY A 116 -4.29 11.25 -22.38
N ASN A 117 -4.65 12.41 -22.91
CA ASN A 117 -4.58 13.67 -22.19
C ASN A 117 -5.71 13.75 -21.15
N ARG A 118 -5.43 14.44 -20.03
CA ARG A 118 -6.45 14.83 -19.06
C ARG A 118 -7.19 16.06 -19.59
N LEU A 119 -8.51 16.05 -19.47
CA LEU A 119 -9.32 17.24 -19.69
C LEU A 119 -9.26 18.13 -18.45
N GLU A 120 -9.48 19.42 -18.66
CA GLU A 120 -9.65 20.41 -17.59
C GLU A 120 -10.82 20.00 -16.68
N SER A 121 -10.68 20.22 -15.38
CA SER A 121 -11.60 19.75 -14.33
C SER A 121 -12.87 20.59 -14.16
N ASP A 122 -13.25 21.39 -15.17
CA ASP A 122 -14.40 22.30 -15.14
C ASP A 122 -15.76 21.57 -15.22
N HIS A 123 -15.77 20.24 -15.25
CA HIS A 123 -17.01 19.47 -15.24
C HIS A 123 -17.66 19.51 -13.85
N PRO A 124 -19.00 19.70 -13.75
CA PRO A 124 -19.70 19.74 -12.47
C PRO A 124 -19.47 18.49 -11.60
N ASP A 125 -19.19 17.35 -12.24
CA ASP A 125 -18.92 16.08 -11.56
C ASP A 125 -17.64 16.07 -10.71
N PHE A 126 -16.73 17.04 -10.93
CA PHE A 126 -15.47 17.16 -10.19
C PHE A 126 -15.52 18.19 -9.06
N TYR A 127 -16.71 18.72 -8.76
CA TYR A 127 -16.96 19.64 -7.63
C TYR A 127 -16.07 20.88 -7.60
N GLY A 128 -15.50 21.30 -8.74
CA GLY A 128 -14.62 22.47 -8.83
C GLY A 128 -13.30 22.33 -8.06
N LEU A 129 -12.79 21.12 -7.88
CA LEU A 129 -11.50 20.90 -7.22
C LEU A 129 -10.35 21.45 -8.08
N GLU A 130 -9.48 22.24 -7.45
CA GLU A 130 -8.30 22.83 -8.09
C GLU A 130 -7.03 21.98 -7.86
N GLU A 131 -6.00 22.22 -8.67
CA GLU A 131 -4.68 21.65 -8.46
C GLU A 131 -4.04 22.23 -7.20
N ILE A 132 -3.54 21.35 -6.34
CA ILE A 132 -2.93 21.75 -5.07
C ILE A 132 -1.41 21.60 -5.18
N ARG A 133 -0.66 22.71 -5.09
CA ARG A 133 0.81 22.70 -5.14
C ARG A 133 1.38 22.61 -3.73
N ILE A 134 2.08 21.52 -3.41
CA ILE A 134 2.63 21.30 -2.05
C ILE A 134 3.71 22.33 -1.73
N SER A 135 4.43 22.83 -2.74
CA SER A 135 5.43 23.90 -2.59
C SER A 135 4.86 25.19 -1.96
N ASP A 136 3.57 25.44 -2.15
CA ASP A 136 2.93 26.69 -1.76
C ASP A 136 2.31 26.58 -0.35
N MET A 137 2.33 25.38 0.25
CA MET A 137 1.88 25.14 1.62
C MET A 137 2.98 25.54 2.61
N ASN A 138 2.97 26.79 3.06
CA ASN A 138 3.60 27.11 4.33
C ASN A 138 2.73 26.50 5.44
N VAL A 139 3.09 25.28 5.88
CA VAL A 139 2.48 24.69 7.07
C VAL A 139 2.93 25.54 8.25
N ASP A 140 2.12 26.53 8.59
CA ASP A 140 2.33 27.30 9.80
C ASP A 140 2.14 26.33 10.97
N HIS A 141 3.25 25.86 11.52
CA HIS A 141 3.30 25.06 12.74
C HIS A 141 2.95 25.95 13.96
N SER A 142 1.89 26.76 13.89
CA SER A 142 1.59 27.79 14.87
C SER A 142 0.31 27.55 15.65
N HIS A 143 -0.22 26.32 15.72
CA HIS A 143 -1.26 25.97 16.69
C HIS A 143 -1.03 24.59 17.34
N THR A 144 0.12 24.40 17.98
CA THR A 144 0.26 23.43 19.08
C THR A 144 1.04 23.98 20.27
N ASP A 145 1.05 25.29 20.48
CA ASP A 145 1.58 25.88 21.71
C ASP A 145 0.45 26.60 22.42
N ASN A 146 -0.26 25.87 23.29
CA ASN A 146 -1.01 26.33 24.47
C ASN A 146 -2.03 25.25 24.93
N MET A 147 -1.57 24.03 25.14
CA MET A 147 -2.19 23.12 26.12
C MET A 147 -1.12 22.64 27.10
N ALA A 148 -0.37 23.59 27.67
CA ALA A 148 0.29 23.40 28.95
C ALA A 148 -0.81 23.33 30.02
N ASN A 149 -1.38 22.13 30.20
CA ASN A 149 -1.96 21.56 31.42
C ASN A 149 -2.80 20.32 31.05
N GLU A 150 -2.23 19.40 30.25
CA GLU A 150 -2.83 18.07 30.11
C GLU A 150 -2.36 17.22 31.29
N TYR A 151 -3.25 17.05 32.26
CA TYR A 151 -3.06 16.15 33.39
C TYR A 151 -3.00 14.71 32.85
N GLN A 152 -1.78 14.20 32.61
CA GLN A 152 -1.57 12.82 32.20
C GLN A 152 -1.91 11.89 33.37
N PHE A 153 -3.09 11.32 33.34
CA PHE A 153 -3.41 10.16 34.16
C PHE A 153 -2.51 9.02 33.73
N ASN A 154 -1.49 8.73 34.53
CA ASN A 154 -0.87 7.42 34.45
C ASN A 154 -1.94 6.38 34.80
N THR A 155 -1.99 5.28 34.06
CA THR A 155 -2.93 4.18 34.27
C THR A 155 -2.69 3.45 35.60
N SER A 156 -1.71 3.90 36.38
CA SER A 156 -1.33 3.38 37.70
C SER A 156 -2.03 4.07 38.86
N LEU A 157 -2.53 5.30 38.72
CA LEU A 157 -3.13 6.03 39.85
C LEU A 157 -4.39 5.36 40.40
N LEU A 158 -5.24 4.82 39.52
CA LEU A 158 -6.45 4.11 39.93
C LEU A 158 -6.12 2.75 40.57
N TRP A 159 -5.08 2.06 40.08
CA TRP A 159 -4.57 0.83 40.70
C TRP A 159 -3.96 1.08 42.08
N ILE A 160 -3.28 2.21 42.29
CA ILE A 160 -2.69 2.56 43.60
C ILE A 160 -3.79 2.66 44.67
N PHE A 161 -4.92 3.32 44.40
CA PHE A 161 -6.04 3.35 45.34
C PHE A 161 -6.64 1.96 45.60
N LEU A 162 -6.70 1.09 44.58
CA LEU A 162 -7.21 -0.27 44.72
C LEU A 162 -6.35 -1.15 45.64
N PHE A 163 -5.03 -0.90 45.74
CA PHE A 163 -4.14 -1.60 46.68
C PHE A 163 -3.98 -0.90 48.03
N ILE A 164 -4.00 0.44 48.09
CA ILE A 164 -3.77 1.17 49.35
C ILE A 164 -4.92 1.03 50.33
N VAL A 165 -6.16 1.05 49.85
CA VAL A 165 -7.36 0.94 50.69
C VAL A 165 -7.42 -0.41 51.43
N PRO A 166 -7.25 -1.58 50.77
CA PRO A 166 -7.27 -2.86 51.48
C PRO A 166 -6.08 -3.02 52.42
N VAL A 167 -4.88 -2.53 52.07
CA VAL A 167 -3.70 -2.60 52.96
C VAL A 167 -3.93 -1.79 54.23
N LEU A 168 -4.48 -0.56 54.13
CA LEU A 168 -4.86 0.22 55.32
C LEU A 168 -5.93 -0.48 56.15
N GLY A 169 -6.94 -1.07 55.50
CA GLY A 169 -8.00 -1.82 56.17
C GLY A 169 -7.44 -2.99 56.98
N ILE A 170 -6.54 -3.79 56.41
CA ILE A 170 -5.88 -4.90 57.09
C ILE A 170 -5.04 -4.39 58.28
N LEU A 171 -4.26 -3.32 58.10
CA LEU A 171 -3.49 -2.68 59.18
C LEU A 171 -4.40 -2.26 60.35
N TYR A 172 -5.50 -1.59 60.05
CA TYR A 172 -6.48 -1.18 61.06
C TYR A 172 -7.12 -2.38 61.78
N LEU A 173 -7.42 -3.45 61.04
CA LEU A 173 -7.96 -4.69 61.59
C LEU A 173 -6.94 -5.39 62.51
N THR A 174 -5.66 -5.42 62.14
CA THR A 174 -4.60 -5.99 62.99
C THR A 174 -4.37 -5.19 64.28
N TYR A 175 -4.61 -3.87 64.26
CA TYR A 175 -4.50 -3.03 65.45
C TYR A 175 -5.70 -3.22 66.39
N THR A 176 -6.91 -3.32 65.84
CA THR A 176 -8.14 -3.36 66.64
C THR A 176 -8.54 -4.77 67.06
N GLN A 177 -8.28 -5.78 66.24
CA GLN A 177 -8.74 -7.15 66.42
C GLN A 177 -7.72 -8.17 65.88
N PRO A 178 -6.52 -8.28 66.49
CA PRO A 178 -5.48 -9.19 66.01
C PRO A 178 -5.90 -10.67 66.05
N GLU A 179 -6.87 -11.00 66.91
CA GLU A 179 -7.29 -12.39 67.18
C GLU A 179 -8.16 -13.00 66.07
N LEU A 180 -8.83 -12.17 65.27
CA LEU A 180 -9.66 -12.62 64.14
C LEU A 180 -8.83 -13.01 62.91
N LEU A 181 -7.62 -12.47 62.76
CA LEU A 181 -6.73 -12.75 61.63
C LEU A 181 -5.70 -13.84 61.93
N PHE A 182 -5.22 -13.96 63.17
CA PHE A 182 -4.16 -14.90 63.53
C PHE A 182 -4.61 -16.05 64.45
N GLY A 183 -5.87 -16.04 64.89
CA GLY A 183 -6.36 -17.00 65.88
C GLY A 183 -5.65 -16.83 67.23
N LYS A 184 -6.09 -17.59 68.23
CA LYS A 184 -5.45 -17.57 69.56
C LYS A 184 -4.03 -18.10 69.44
N LYS A 185 -3.05 -17.41 70.05
CA LYS A 185 -1.66 -17.88 70.15
C LYS A 185 -1.68 -19.32 70.71
N SER A 186 -1.24 -20.29 69.91
CA SER A 186 -1.28 -21.72 70.25
C SER A 186 -0.02 -22.22 70.94
N PHE A 187 0.86 -21.34 71.41
CA PHE A 187 2.07 -21.74 72.13
C PHE A 187 2.26 -20.84 73.34
N ASP A 188 2.09 -21.44 74.52
CA ASP A 188 2.57 -20.89 75.78
C ASP A 188 4.10 -20.76 75.71
N GLU A 189 4.63 -19.72 76.35
CA GLU A 189 6.04 -19.38 76.39
C GLU A 189 6.81 -20.42 77.23
N ALA A 190 6.95 -21.63 76.69
CA ALA A 190 7.77 -22.67 77.26
C ALA A 190 9.24 -22.29 76.99
N SER A 191 9.86 -21.78 78.05
CA SER A 191 11.30 -21.65 78.26
C SER A 191 12.10 -22.77 77.59
N ALA A 192 12.71 -22.47 76.45
CA ALA A 192 13.80 -23.26 75.90
C ALA A 192 15.11 -22.54 76.22
N GLN A 193 15.70 -22.87 77.36
CA GLN A 193 17.11 -22.60 77.64
C GLN A 193 17.97 -23.37 76.62
N VAL A 194 18.38 -22.72 75.54
CA VAL A 194 19.48 -23.25 74.71
C VAL A 194 20.77 -22.71 75.31
N ARG A 195 21.44 -23.57 76.09
CA ARG A 195 22.80 -23.37 76.57
C ARG A 195 23.76 -23.24 75.38
N THR A 196 24.38 -22.08 75.24
CA THR A 196 25.60 -21.90 74.45
C THR A 196 26.70 -22.80 75.01
N GLN A 197 27.20 -23.74 74.21
CA GLN A 197 28.48 -24.40 74.43
C GLN A 197 29.41 -24.00 73.29
N GLU A 198 30.23 -23.00 73.60
CA GLU A 198 31.43 -22.63 72.87
C GLU A 198 32.47 -23.75 73.05
N LYS A 199 32.89 -24.39 71.96
CA LYS A 199 34.15 -25.16 71.93
C LYS A 199 34.93 -24.83 70.66
N VAL A 200 35.95 -24.03 70.90
CA VAL A 200 37.07 -23.71 70.01
C VAL A 200 38.13 -24.83 70.05
N LYS A 201 38.91 -24.91 68.95
CA LYS A 201 40.18 -25.63 68.68
C LYS A 201 40.07 -27.06 68.11
N GLU A 202 40.84 -27.50 67.10
CA GLU A 202 41.98 -26.91 66.36
C GLU A 202 42.25 -27.74 65.08
N VAL A 203 42.55 -27.04 63.97
CA VAL A 203 43.47 -27.33 62.85
C VAL A 203 43.82 -28.78 62.46
N VAL A 204 43.50 -29.16 61.20
CA VAL A 204 44.47 -29.81 60.28
C VAL A 204 44.22 -29.32 58.84
N ARG A 205 45.28 -28.81 58.20
CA ARG A 205 45.35 -28.40 56.78
C ARG A 205 45.62 -29.63 55.91
N VAL A 206 44.95 -29.82 54.76
CA VAL A 206 45.57 -30.40 53.54
C VAL A 206 44.82 -29.96 52.26
N LYS A 207 45.51 -29.12 51.47
CA LYS A 207 45.73 -29.16 50.00
C LYS A 207 44.53 -29.25 49.02
N TYR A 208 44.44 -28.23 48.16
CA TYR A 208 43.80 -28.26 46.85
C TYR A 208 44.60 -29.13 45.89
N ASP A 209 43.94 -30.04 45.17
CA ASP A 209 44.44 -30.50 43.87
C ASP A 209 43.29 -30.76 42.90
N SER A 210 43.59 -30.37 41.68
CA SER A 210 42.79 -30.34 40.47
C SER A 210 42.57 -31.72 39.84
N LEU A 211 41.52 -31.79 39.00
CA LEU A 211 41.34 -32.71 37.85
C LEU A 211 41.20 -34.22 38.12
N GLN A 212 40.00 -34.76 37.87
CA GLN A 212 39.71 -35.66 36.72
C GLN A 212 38.30 -36.29 36.81
N GLN A 213 37.46 -35.87 35.86
CA GLN A 213 36.62 -36.65 34.95
C GLN A 213 36.37 -38.16 35.21
N LYS A 214 35.09 -38.53 35.26
CA LYS A 214 34.52 -39.82 34.83
C LYS A 214 33.09 -39.55 34.31
N ARG A 215 32.85 -39.46 32.99
CA ARG A 215 32.22 -40.49 32.11
C ARG A 215 31.15 -41.32 32.84
N SER A 216 29.93 -41.57 32.35
CA SER A 216 29.35 -41.55 31.01
C SER A 216 27.90 -42.05 31.14
N ASP A 217 26.96 -41.61 30.31
CA ASP A 217 26.15 -42.57 29.53
C ASP A 217 25.53 -41.88 28.30
N SER A 218 25.38 -42.66 27.23
CA SER A 218 25.22 -42.25 25.84
C SER A 218 24.00 -42.93 25.21
N LEU A 219 23.15 -42.17 24.52
CA LEU A 219 22.27 -42.66 23.45
C LEU A 219 22.36 -41.60 22.32
N LYS A 220 23.24 -41.80 21.32
CA LYS A 220 22.99 -42.45 19.99
C LYS A 220 21.93 -41.68 19.19
N LYS A 221 22.07 -41.26 17.93
CA LYS A 221 22.94 -41.45 16.74
C LYS A 221 22.61 -40.20 15.88
N ASP A 222 23.50 -39.42 15.27
CA ASP A 222 24.65 -39.64 14.39
C ASP A 222 24.32 -40.06 12.95
N SER A 223 25.09 -39.43 12.04
CA SER A 223 25.30 -39.62 10.60
C SER A 223 24.50 -38.73 9.62
N LEU A 224 25.06 -38.05 8.62
CA LEU A 224 26.43 -37.79 8.11
C LEU A 224 26.27 -36.72 6.98
N ALA A 225 27.04 -35.62 6.98
CA ALA A 225 28.10 -35.23 6.02
C ALA A 225 27.72 -34.69 4.61
N ASP A 226 28.15 -33.44 4.40
CA ASP A 226 28.54 -32.64 3.20
C ASP A 226 29.39 -33.38 2.12
N PRO A 227 29.89 -32.76 1.01
CA PRO A 227 29.48 -31.59 0.19
C PRO A 227 29.66 -31.79 -1.37
N ALA A 228 29.43 -30.70 -2.13
CA ALA A 228 30.12 -30.28 -3.38
C ALA A 228 29.78 -30.87 -4.78
N ALA A 229 29.31 -29.95 -5.64
CA ALA A 229 29.72 -29.68 -7.04
C ALA A 229 29.65 -30.77 -8.14
N LYS A 230 28.79 -30.57 -9.15
CA LYS A 230 29.13 -30.25 -10.57
C LYS A 230 27.96 -30.51 -11.53
N ASN A 231 27.70 -29.47 -12.34
CA ASN A 231 27.44 -29.47 -13.80
C ASN A 231 26.44 -30.41 -14.49
N ALA A 232 25.68 -29.72 -15.36
CA ALA A 232 25.25 -30.10 -16.71
C ALA A 232 23.93 -30.87 -16.89
N GLY A 233 23.11 -30.38 -17.82
CA GLY A 233 22.19 -31.22 -18.59
C GLY A 233 20.71 -30.81 -18.61
N ILE A 234 20.41 -29.75 -19.37
CA ILE A 234 19.28 -29.60 -20.32
C ILE A 234 18.20 -30.72 -20.32
N GLN A 235 16.91 -30.37 -20.14
CA GLN A 235 15.83 -30.43 -21.16
C GLN A 235 14.41 -30.43 -20.55
N THR A 236 13.64 -29.41 -20.97
CA THR A 236 12.23 -29.38 -21.39
C THR A 236 11.24 -30.46 -20.90
N ASN A 237 10.07 -30.03 -20.42
CA ASN A 237 8.80 -30.48 -21.03
C ASN A 237 7.67 -29.47 -20.88
N LYS A 238 6.96 -29.24 -21.99
CA LYS A 238 5.70 -28.50 -22.14
C LYS A 238 4.58 -29.32 -21.52
N ASN A 239 3.55 -28.68 -20.97
CA ASN A 239 2.21 -29.26 -20.94
C ASN A 239 1.15 -28.18 -21.18
N ASN A 240 0.55 -28.26 -22.38
CA ASN A 240 -0.70 -27.63 -22.78
C ASN A 240 -1.86 -28.39 -22.13
N ILE A 241 -2.89 -27.71 -21.61
CA ILE A 241 -4.27 -28.18 -21.72
C ILE A 241 -5.20 -26.98 -21.96
N LYS A 242 -5.83 -26.98 -23.15
CA LYS A 242 -6.99 -26.16 -23.52
C LYS A 242 -8.25 -26.73 -22.86
N ALA A 243 -9.17 -25.88 -22.43
CA ALA A 243 -10.57 -26.26 -22.22
C ALA A 243 -11.50 -25.13 -22.70
N THR A 244 -12.04 -25.33 -23.89
CA THR A 244 -13.19 -24.61 -24.49
C THR A 244 -14.49 -25.13 -23.88
N TRP A 245 -15.41 -24.23 -23.53
CA TRP A 245 -16.84 -24.55 -23.39
C TRP A 245 -17.67 -23.46 -24.08
N GLN A 246 -18.40 -23.87 -25.12
CA GLN A 246 -19.56 -23.18 -25.66
C GLN A 246 -20.79 -24.02 -25.33
N LYS A 247 -21.83 -23.37 -24.83
CA LYS A 247 -23.16 -23.38 -25.44
C LYS A 247 -23.99 -22.21 -24.92
#